data_AF-A0A2N5J6K0-F1
#
_entry.id   AF-A0A2N5J6K0-F1
#
_cell.length_a   1.000
_cell.length_b   1.000
_cell.length_c   1.000
_cell.angle_alpha   90.00
_cell.angle_beta   90.00
_cell.angle_gamma   90.00
#
_symmetry.space_group_name_H-M   'P 1'
#
loop_
_entity.id
_entity.type
_entity.pdbx_description
1 polymer ?
#
loop_
_entity_poly.entity_id
_entity_poly.type
_entity_poly.pdbx_seq_one_letter_code
_entity_poly.pdbx_strand_id
1 'polypeptide(L)'
;MDEGFDGDDARNRDGVAGRAATPAGDAVTSADRAALRRIRVRASIWLAAFLALLACAVAAGADRAGATPLGRVYPWLAIVAFVVGVGALTYLIGWRRAAALIRDAEDGDRVAAAYLRRGPQLGTVDWWWTQPPVRPSSERRRVLALGAIQLVAAALLLGIDVALAVSGVFADAGMSGFPLAIALSCVPLIAVGAWCVAFRFHPTERRVRTLRRMQWALFAYGLVGLAVVGLLSRGVAACAAYTTVVVFAGSVSRAVTPIARMALPDHVVVADTRAAIDEDIARRVRAEAQVPSVWSGRSANAA
;
A
#
# COMPACT_ATOMS: atom_id res chain seq x y z
N MET A 1 -55.99 22.32 7.99
CA MET A 1 -55.33 21.32 7.13
C MET A 1 -54.28 22.09 6.35
N ASP A 2 -53.01 22.13 6.69
CA ASP A 2 -52.21 21.34 7.62
C ASP A 2 -51.17 22.23 8.30
N GLU A 3 -51.04 22.07 9.61
CA GLU A 3 -49.86 22.45 10.38
C GLU A 3 -48.95 21.21 10.47
N GLY A 4 -47.63 21.44 10.42
CA GLY A 4 -46.67 20.60 11.13
C GLY A 4 -45.79 19.71 10.27
N PHE A 5 -44.56 20.17 10.00
CA PHE A 5 -43.32 19.39 10.25
C PHE A 5 -42.09 20.27 9.96
N ASP A 6 -41.61 21.06 10.95
CA ASP A 6 -40.33 21.80 10.75
C ASP A 6 -39.57 22.07 12.06
N GLY A 7 -39.66 21.16 13.04
CA GLY A 7 -39.21 21.42 14.42
C GLY A 7 -38.05 20.60 15.00
N ASP A 8 -37.75 19.40 14.52
CA ASP A 8 -36.97 18.43 15.33
C ASP A 8 -35.54 18.11 14.85
N ASP A 9 -35.15 18.45 13.61
CA ASP A 9 -33.80 18.11 13.11
C ASP A 9 -32.70 19.08 13.54
N ALA A 10 -33.06 20.27 14.05
CA ALA A 10 -32.08 21.25 14.51
C ALA A 10 -31.54 20.96 15.92
N ARG A 11 -32.33 20.32 16.81
CA ARG A 11 -31.91 20.07 18.21
C ARG A 11 -30.89 18.94 18.36
N ASN A 12 -30.77 18.03 17.40
CA ASN A 12 -29.84 16.91 17.51
C ASN A 12 -28.41 17.27 17.03
N ARG A 13 -28.21 18.45 16.42
CA ARG A 13 -26.87 18.95 16.04
C ARG A 13 -26.12 19.58 17.22
N ASP A 14 -26.85 20.14 18.19
CA ASP A 14 -26.25 20.79 19.36
C ASP A 14 -25.98 19.83 20.53
N GLY A 15 -26.69 18.69 20.59
CA GLY A 15 -26.52 17.67 21.63
C GLY A 15 -25.16 16.93 21.60
N VAL A 16 -24.45 16.95 20.46
CA VAL A 16 -23.10 16.38 20.33
C VAL A 16 -22.00 17.42 20.58
N ALA A 17 -22.34 18.72 20.51
CA ALA A 17 -21.40 19.82 20.73
C ALA A 17 -21.16 20.15 22.23
N GLY A 18 -22.04 19.70 23.13
CA GLY A 18 -22.02 20.06 24.55
C GLY A 18 -21.31 19.09 25.51
N ARG A 19 -20.81 17.93 25.06
CA ARG A 19 -19.97 17.07 25.94
C ARG A 19 -18.58 17.67 25.99
N ALA A 20 -18.33 18.43 27.06
CA ALA A 20 -17.04 19.02 27.45
C ALA A 20 -15.86 18.37 26.72
N ALA A 21 -15.37 19.06 25.69
CA ALA A 21 -14.18 18.67 24.96
C ALA A 21 -13.02 18.73 25.95
N THR A 22 -12.65 17.58 26.51
CA THR A 22 -11.39 17.43 27.23
C THR A 22 -10.29 17.94 26.30
N PRO A 23 -9.37 18.81 26.77
CA PRO A 23 -8.33 19.35 25.92
C PRO A 23 -7.61 18.20 25.19
N ALA A 24 -7.40 18.37 23.89
CA ALA A 24 -6.76 17.36 23.03
C ALA A 24 -5.37 16.92 23.55
N GLY A 25 -4.76 17.71 24.44
CA GLY A 25 -3.50 17.42 25.13
C GLY A 25 -3.48 16.11 25.93
N ASP A 26 -4.63 15.58 26.38
CA ASP A 26 -4.72 14.30 27.12
C ASP A 26 -5.03 13.09 26.22
N ALA A 27 -4.95 13.23 24.90
CA ALA A 27 -5.27 12.11 23.98
C ALA A 27 -4.14 11.10 23.82
N VAL A 28 -2.88 11.53 23.99
CA VAL A 28 -1.70 10.67 23.82
C VAL A 28 -1.17 10.24 25.17
N THR A 29 -1.25 8.95 25.46
CA THR A 29 -0.80 8.41 26.74
C THR A 29 0.69 8.07 26.72
N SER A 30 1.31 7.96 27.90
CA SER A 30 2.68 7.42 28.03
C SER A 30 2.79 5.98 27.49
N ALA A 31 1.70 5.21 27.56
CA ALA A 31 1.60 3.87 27.00
C ALA A 31 1.67 3.87 25.46
N ASP A 32 1.04 4.83 24.78
CA ASP A 32 1.10 4.98 23.32
C ASP A 32 2.52 5.29 22.84
N ARG A 33 3.20 6.21 23.55
CA ARG A 33 4.62 6.53 23.26
C ARG A 33 5.53 5.34 23.53
N ALA A 34 5.27 4.55 24.57
CA ALA A 34 6.02 3.32 24.86
C ALA A 34 5.78 2.26 23.78
N ALA A 35 4.55 2.10 23.30
CA ALA A 35 4.21 1.20 22.19
C ALA A 35 4.92 1.64 20.90
N LEU A 36 4.90 2.94 20.57
CA LEU A 36 5.63 3.47 19.42
C LEU A 36 7.13 3.17 19.48
N ARG A 37 7.76 3.33 20.65
CA ARG A 37 9.16 2.98 20.86
C ARG A 37 9.43 1.50 20.61
N ARG A 38 8.58 0.60 21.12
CA ARG A 38 8.71 -0.85 20.87
C ARG A 38 8.60 -1.20 19.38
N ILE A 39 7.65 -0.60 18.66
CA ILE A 39 7.49 -0.80 17.22
C ILE A 39 8.72 -0.28 16.47
N ARG A 40 9.24 0.89 16.85
CA ARG A 40 10.48 1.47 16.28
C ARG A 40 11.67 0.54 16.46
N VAL A 41 11.91 0.04 17.67
CA VAL A 41 13.03 -0.87 17.95
C VAL A 41 12.92 -2.13 17.11
N ARG A 42 11.74 -2.75 17.04
CA ARG A 42 11.50 -3.92 16.16
C ARG A 42 11.77 -3.60 14.70
N ALA A 43 11.28 -2.45 14.20
CA ALA A 43 11.54 -2.01 12.83
C ALA A 43 13.04 -1.86 12.54
N SER A 44 13.80 -1.25 13.45
CA SER A 44 15.26 -1.13 13.32
C SER A 44 15.97 -2.48 13.32
N ILE A 45 15.58 -3.42 14.19
CA ILE A 45 16.16 -4.76 14.24
C ILE A 45 15.91 -5.50 12.92
N TRP A 46 14.68 -5.50 12.43
CA TRP A 46 14.34 -6.15 11.16
C TRP A 46 15.06 -5.50 9.97
N LEU A 47 15.16 -4.16 9.96
CA LEU A 47 15.90 -3.45 8.92
C LEU A 47 17.38 -3.79 8.95
N ALA A 48 18.01 -3.85 10.13
CA ALA A 48 19.41 -4.23 10.26
C ALA A 48 19.65 -5.68 9.79
N ALA A 49 18.79 -6.61 10.18
CA ALA A 49 18.84 -8.00 9.72
C ALA A 49 18.69 -8.10 8.20
N PHE A 50 17.75 -7.36 7.62
CA PHE A 50 17.56 -7.29 6.17
C PHE A 50 18.82 -6.76 5.46
N LEU A 51 19.40 -5.66 5.93
CA LEU A 51 20.59 -5.06 5.32
C LEU A 51 21.80 -5.98 5.40
N ALA A 52 21.99 -6.68 6.51
CA ALA A 52 23.06 -7.67 6.66
C ALA A 52 22.90 -8.83 5.66
N LEU A 53 21.68 -9.40 5.55
CA LEU A 53 21.38 -10.47 4.61
C LEU A 53 21.52 -10.02 3.15
N LEU A 54 21.06 -8.81 2.84
CA LEU A 54 21.19 -8.22 1.51
C LEU A 54 22.66 -8.03 1.15
N ALA A 55 23.49 -7.53 2.06
CA ALA A 55 24.94 -7.41 1.84
C ALA A 55 25.59 -8.77 1.58
N CYS A 56 25.23 -9.81 2.35
CA CYS A 56 25.70 -11.18 2.12
C CYS A 56 25.23 -11.73 0.77
N ALA A 57 23.98 -11.47 0.37
CA ALA A 57 23.45 -11.91 -0.92
C ALA A 57 24.13 -11.20 -2.10
N VAL A 58 24.40 -9.90 -1.99
CA VAL A 58 25.14 -9.13 -3.01
C VAL A 58 26.57 -9.65 -3.14
N ALA A 59 27.25 -9.91 -2.01
CA ALA A 59 28.59 -10.47 -2.01
C ALA A 59 28.62 -11.88 -2.64
N ALA A 60 27.62 -12.73 -2.33
CA ALA A 60 27.49 -14.05 -2.93
C ALA A 60 27.17 -14.01 -4.44
N GLY A 61 26.36 -13.04 -4.88
CA GLY A 61 26.00 -12.87 -6.29
C GLY A 61 27.09 -12.23 -7.16
N ALA A 62 28.05 -11.55 -6.55
CA ALA A 62 29.23 -11.02 -7.25
C ALA A 62 30.15 -12.15 -7.76
N ASP A 63 30.11 -13.33 -7.14
CA ASP A 63 30.86 -14.50 -7.56
C ASP A 63 30.10 -15.33 -8.61
N ARG A 64 30.06 -14.79 -9.84
CA ARG A 64 29.24 -15.29 -10.96
C ARG A 64 29.53 -16.74 -11.40
N ALA A 65 30.64 -17.32 -10.96
CA ALA A 65 31.05 -18.68 -11.35
C ALA A 65 30.56 -19.78 -10.39
N GLY A 66 29.92 -19.43 -9.25
CA GLY A 66 29.53 -20.43 -8.24
C GLY A 66 30.71 -21.24 -7.68
N ALA A 67 31.93 -20.71 -7.86
CA ALA A 67 33.18 -21.35 -7.50
C ALA A 67 33.39 -21.34 -5.98
N THR A 68 32.84 -20.33 -5.28
CA THR A 68 32.86 -20.29 -3.81
C THR A 68 31.64 -20.97 -3.19
N PRO A 69 31.80 -21.51 -1.97
CA PRO A 69 30.67 -22.00 -1.19
C PRO A 69 29.58 -20.93 -0.95
N LEU A 70 29.93 -19.63 -0.95
CA LEU A 70 28.95 -18.54 -0.85
C LEU A 70 28.04 -18.46 -2.09
N GLY A 71 28.59 -18.59 -3.29
CA GLY A 71 27.83 -18.54 -4.55
C GLY A 71 26.76 -19.63 -4.66
N ARG A 72 27.00 -20.82 -4.09
CA ARG A 72 26.00 -21.92 -4.08
C ARG A 72 24.82 -21.66 -3.16
N VAL A 73 24.99 -20.85 -2.11
CA VAL A 73 23.95 -20.52 -1.13
C VAL A 73 23.19 -19.25 -1.51
N TYR A 74 23.65 -18.50 -2.52
CA TYR A 74 23.01 -17.29 -3.04
C TYR A 74 21.47 -17.39 -3.20
N PRO A 75 20.88 -18.41 -3.86
CA PRO A 75 19.42 -18.44 -4.05
C PRO A 75 18.68 -18.52 -2.70
N TRP A 76 19.22 -19.26 -1.73
CA TRP A 76 18.65 -19.34 -0.38
C TRP A 76 18.81 -18.02 0.38
N LEU A 77 19.99 -17.38 0.29
CA LEU A 77 20.21 -16.06 0.88
C LEU A 77 19.27 -15.01 0.29
N ALA A 78 19.01 -15.06 -1.02
CA ALA A 78 18.07 -14.15 -1.69
C ALA A 78 16.63 -14.35 -1.20
N ILE A 79 16.18 -15.60 -1.05
CA ILE A 79 14.85 -15.93 -0.51
C ILE A 79 14.74 -15.44 0.95
N VAL A 80 15.73 -15.74 1.79
CA VAL A 80 15.72 -15.32 3.20
C VAL A 80 15.76 -13.79 3.30
N ALA A 81 16.61 -13.12 2.53
CA ALA A 81 16.65 -11.66 2.46
C ALA A 81 15.31 -11.08 2.03
N PHE A 82 14.61 -11.70 1.07
CA PHE A 82 13.28 -11.27 0.67
C PHE A 82 12.26 -11.40 1.80
N VAL A 83 12.19 -12.56 2.48
CA VAL A 83 11.27 -12.78 3.61
C VAL A 83 11.54 -11.79 4.75
N VAL A 84 12.82 -11.60 5.11
CA VAL A 84 13.21 -10.63 6.14
C VAL A 84 12.92 -9.20 5.69
N GLY A 85 13.08 -8.89 4.41
CA GLY A 85 12.73 -7.62 3.81
C GLY A 85 11.23 -7.31 3.90
N VAL A 86 10.36 -8.29 3.66
CA VAL A 86 8.91 -8.15 3.85
C VAL A 86 8.58 -7.87 5.32
N GLY A 87 9.22 -8.58 6.25
CA GLY A 87 9.09 -8.32 7.69
C GLY A 87 9.54 -6.91 8.08
N ALA A 88 10.72 -6.49 7.61
CA ALA A 88 11.26 -5.15 7.84
C ALA A 88 10.35 -4.05 7.31
N LEU A 89 9.86 -4.21 6.08
CA LEU A 89 8.93 -3.27 5.46
C LEU A 89 7.63 -3.16 6.25
N THR A 90 7.08 -4.30 6.69
CA THR A 90 5.85 -4.34 7.50
C THR A 90 6.03 -3.55 8.79
N TYR A 91 7.11 -3.79 9.53
CA TYR A 91 7.38 -3.08 10.77
C TYR A 91 7.67 -1.58 10.55
N LEU A 92 8.37 -1.22 9.47
CA LEU A 92 8.65 0.16 9.12
C LEU A 92 7.36 0.93 8.76
N ILE A 93 6.47 0.31 7.99
CA ILE A 93 5.15 0.86 7.65
C ILE A 93 4.33 1.06 8.93
N GLY A 94 4.30 0.06 9.82
CA GLY A 94 3.63 0.18 11.10
C GLY A 94 4.18 1.31 11.96
N TRP A 95 5.50 1.39 12.11
CA TRP A 95 6.13 2.47 12.86
C TRP A 95 5.75 3.84 12.30
N ARG A 96 5.86 4.02 10.97
CA ARG A 96 5.51 5.28 10.30
C ARG A 96 4.03 5.63 10.50
N ARG A 97 3.15 4.64 10.42
CA ARG A 97 1.70 4.77 10.64
C ARG A 97 1.40 5.21 12.08
N ALA A 98 1.97 4.54 13.08
CA ALA A 98 1.78 4.88 14.48
C ALA A 98 2.33 6.28 14.82
N ALA A 99 3.51 6.62 14.28
CA ALA A 99 4.13 7.93 14.48
C ALA A 99 3.32 9.08 13.84
N ALA A 100 2.70 8.83 12.67
CA ALA A 100 1.80 9.80 12.06
C ALA A 100 0.54 9.99 12.90
N LEU A 101 -0.09 8.90 13.35
CA LEU A 101 -1.30 8.96 14.18
C LEU A 101 -1.09 9.71 15.51
N ILE A 102 0.04 9.48 16.18
CA ILE A 102 0.38 10.19 17.42
C ILE A 102 0.60 11.68 17.17
N ARG A 103 1.39 12.04 16.15
CA ARG A 103 1.62 13.46 15.81
C ARG A 103 0.32 14.17 15.45
N ASP A 104 -0.50 13.52 14.64
CA ASP A 104 -1.82 14.01 14.24
C ASP A 104 -2.72 14.29 15.45
N ALA A 105 -2.69 13.43 16.48
CA ALA A 105 -3.43 13.63 17.72
C ALA A 105 -2.83 14.75 18.58
N GLU A 106 -1.50 14.87 18.65
CA GLU A 106 -0.79 15.98 19.31
C GLU A 106 -1.09 17.33 18.64
N ASP A 107 -1.24 17.35 17.31
CA ASP A 107 -1.65 18.51 16.50
C ASP A 107 -3.15 18.86 16.68
N GLY A 108 -3.87 18.13 17.52
CA GLY A 108 -5.26 18.42 17.86
C GLY A 108 -6.32 17.77 16.96
N ASP A 109 -5.96 16.78 16.13
CA ASP A 109 -6.95 16.05 15.34
C ASP A 109 -7.85 15.18 16.23
N ARG A 110 -9.14 15.53 16.25
CA ARG A 110 -10.17 14.87 17.07
C ARG A 110 -10.40 13.40 16.67
N VAL A 111 -10.27 13.05 15.39
CA VAL A 111 -10.47 11.68 14.88
C VAL A 111 -9.27 10.81 15.25
N ALA A 112 -8.05 11.34 15.12
CA ALA A 112 -6.84 10.65 15.56
C ALA A 112 -6.84 10.41 17.07
N ALA A 113 -7.20 11.43 17.85
CA ALA A 113 -7.38 11.34 19.30
C ALA A 113 -8.47 10.32 19.70
N ALA A 114 -9.63 10.34 19.02
CA ALA A 114 -10.69 9.37 19.27
C ALA A 114 -10.25 7.93 18.94
N TYR A 115 -9.49 7.74 17.87
CA TYR A 115 -8.93 6.43 17.52
C TYR A 115 -7.91 5.95 18.55
N LEU A 116 -7.05 6.82 19.09
CA LEU A 116 -6.12 6.42 20.17
C LEU A 116 -6.86 6.04 21.46
N ARG A 117 -7.96 6.74 21.78
CA ARG A 117 -8.75 6.46 22.99
C ARG A 117 -9.67 5.23 22.89
N ARG A 118 -10.24 4.96 21.71
CA ARG A 118 -11.29 3.94 21.52
C ARG A 118 -10.90 2.81 20.57
N GLY A 119 -9.81 2.98 19.82
CA GLY A 119 -9.33 2.01 18.85
C GLY A 119 -8.45 0.93 19.48
N PRO A 120 -7.96 -0.02 18.66
CA PRO A 120 -7.06 -1.06 19.12
C PRO A 120 -5.72 -0.47 19.55
N GLN A 121 -5.18 -1.02 20.64
CA GLN A 121 -3.90 -0.57 21.21
C GLN A 121 -2.76 -0.73 20.19
N LEU A 122 -1.90 0.29 20.09
CA LEU A 122 -0.79 0.30 19.13
C LEU A 122 0.11 -0.92 19.29
N GLY A 123 0.31 -1.65 18.18
CA GLY A 123 1.20 -2.81 18.12
C GLY A 123 0.56 -4.15 18.52
N THR A 124 -0.72 -4.18 18.89
CA THR A 124 -1.48 -5.44 18.98
C THR A 124 -1.78 -5.99 17.58
N VAL A 125 -2.11 -7.28 17.50
CA VAL A 125 -2.51 -7.93 16.24
C VAL A 125 -3.66 -7.17 15.59
N ASP A 126 -4.69 -6.82 16.35
CA ASP A 126 -5.86 -6.08 15.85
C ASP A 126 -5.46 -4.73 15.21
N TRP A 127 -4.51 -4.01 15.80
CA TRP A 127 -4.05 -2.74 15.25
C TRP A 127 -3.36 -2.89 13.89
N TRP A 128 -2.63 -3.98 13.67
CA TRP A 128 -2.00 -4.25 12.38
C TRP A 128 -3.03 -4.46 11.26
N TRP A 129 -4.19 -5.03 11.61
CA TRP A 129 -5.25 -5.34 10.66
C TRP A 129 -6.30 -4.24 10.50
N THR A 130 -6.47 -3.35 11.48
CA THR A 130 -7.35 -2.18 11.32
C THR A 130 -6.63 -1.10 10.52
N GLN A 131 -7.33 -0.43 9.59
CA GLN A 131 -6.80 0.78 8.98
C GLN A 131 -7.02 1.99 9.91
N PRO A 132 -6.03 2.87 10.08
CA PRO A 132 -6.24 4.12 10.82
C PRO A 132 -7.17 5.03 10.01
N PRO A 133 -7.77 6.06 10.63
CA PRO A 133 -8.57 7.04 9.90
C PRO A 133 -7.74 7.66 8.77
N VAL A 134 -8.32 7.65 7.57
CA VAL A 134 -7.67 8.11 6.34
C VAL A 134 -8.13 9.53 6.03
N ARG A 135 -7.18 10.44 5.76
CA ARG A 135 -7.51 11.82 5.37
C ARG A 135 -7.36 12.00 3.87
N PRO A 136 -8.31 12.65 3.18
CA PRO A 136 -8.20 12.89 1.74
C PRO A 136 -6.92 13.63 1.35
N SER A 137 -6.46 14.59 2.17
CA SER A 137 -5.25 15.39 1.90
C SER A 137 -3.96 14.59 1.99
N SER A 138 -3.85 13.65 2.94
CA SER A 138 -2.66 12.80 3.10
C SER A 138 -2.61 11.72 2.02
N GLU A 139 -3.76 11.15 1.63
CA GLU A 139 -3.82 10.22 0.49
C GLU A 139 -3.51 10.91 -0.83
N ARG A 140 -3.97 12.15 -1.06
CA ARG A 140 -3.56 12.93 -2.24
C ARG A 140 -2.04 13.12 -2.32
N ARG A 141 -1.36 13.34 -1.19
CA ARG A 141 0.11 13.40 -1.13
C ARG A 141 0.75 12.04 -1.43
N ARG A 142 0.16 10.93 -0.99
CA ARG A 142 0.64 9.58 -1.31
C ARG A 142 0.48 9.24 -2.78
N VAL A 143 -0.66 9.57 -3.40
CA VAL A 143 -0.86 9.43 -4.84
C VAL A 143 0.19 10.24 -5.61
N LEU A 144 0.44 11.49 -5.19
CA LEU A 144 1.49 12.32 -5.79
C LEU A 144 2.89 11.69 -5.62
N ALA A 145 3.22 11.22 -4.41
CA ALA A 145 4.52 10.60 -4.15
C ALA A 145 4.73 9.33 -5.00
N LEU A 146 3.71 8.48 -5.12
CA LEU A 146 3.74 7.33 -6.03
C LEU A 146 3.94 7.76 -7.48
N GLY A 147 3.25 8.81 -7.92
CA GLY A 147 3.44 9.39 -9.24
C GLY A 147 4.85 9.92 -9.47
N ALA A 148 5.40 10.66 -8.52
CA ALA A 148 6.75 11.21 -8.58
C ALA A 148 7.81 10.09 -8.65
N ILE A 149 7.65 9.03 -7.86
CA ILE A 149 8.54 7.86 -7.92
C ILE A 149 8.53 7.24 -9.31
N GLN A 150 7.37 7.10 -9.94
CA GLN A 150 7.26 6.55 -11.29
C GLN A 150 7.94 7.45 -12.34
N LEU A 151 7.78 8.77 -12.24
CA LEU A 151 8.44 9.72 -13.15
C LEU A 151 9.97 9.71 -12.97
N VAL A 152 10.46 9.65 -11.73
CA VAL A 152 11.89 9.53 -11.43
C VAL A 152 12.44 8.21 -11.96
N ALA A 153 11.74 7.09 -11.76
CA ALA A 153 12.14 5.80 -12.30
C ALA A 153 12.25 5.83 -13.84
N ALA A 154 11.28 6.45 -14.52
CA ALA A 154 11.33 6.62 -15.97
C ALA A 154 12.53 7.48 -16.41
N ALA A 155 12.78 8.61 -15.72
CA ALA A 155 13.91 9.48 -16.02
C ALA A 155 15.26 8.78 -15.80
N LEU A 156 15.40 8.00 -14.73
CA LEU A 156 16.60 7.21 -14.46
C LEU A 156 16.82 6.13 -15.52
N LEU A 157 15.77 5.41 -15.92
CA LEU A 157 15.87 4.40 -16.97
C LEU A 157 16.30 5.00 -18.32
N LEU A 158 15.68 6.12 -18.72
CA LEU A 158 16.08 6.85 -19.93
C LEU A 158 17.52 7.39 -19.83
N GLY A 159 17.92 7.92 -18.66
CA GLY A 159 19.28 8.40 -18.45
C GLY A 159 20.33 7.30 -18.54
N ILE A 160 20.04 6.13 -17.96
CA ILE A 160 20.89 4.93 -18.07
C ILE A 160 20.98 4.48 -19.53
N ASP A 161 19.86 4.44 -20.25
CA ASP A 161 19.84 4.05 -21.67
C ASP A 161 20.70 4.97 -22.54
N VAL A 162 20.53 6.30 -22.39
CA VAL A 162 21.34 7.28 -23.11
C VAL A 162 22.84 7.14 -22.76
N ALA A 163 23.17 6.97 -21.49
CA ALA A 163 24.56 6.80 -21.05
C ALA A 163 25.19 5.54 -21.69
N LEU A 164 24.49 4.40 -21.64
CA LEU A 164 24.97 3.14 -22.22
C LEU A 164 25.07 3.19 -23.75
N ALA A 165 24.17 3.92 -24.41
CA ALA A 165 24.24 4.15 -25.85
C ALA A 165 25.45 5.00 -26.25
N VAL A 166 25.70 6.11 -25.54
CA VAL A 166 26.86 6.97 -25.78
C VAL A 166 28.17 6.22 -25.52
N SER A 167 28.21 5.33 -24.52
CA SER A 167 29.40 4.53 -24.20
C SER A 167 29.65 3.35 -25.17
N GLY A 168 28.81 3.13 -26.18
CA GLY A 168 28.98 2.02 -27.14
C GLY A 168 28.69 0.61 -26.58
N VAL A 169 28.35 0.51 -25.29
CA VAL A 169 28.18 -0.77 -24.57
C VAL A 169 27.14 -1.67 -25.23
N PHE A 170 26.05 -1.10 -25.78
CA PHE A 170 25.03 -1.89 -26.48
C PHE A 170 25.54 -2.52 -27.78
N ALA A 171 26.41 -1.81 -28.51
CA ALA A 171 27.02 -2.31 -29.73
C ALA A 171 28.03 -3.43 -29.41
N ASP A 172 28.87 -3.23 -28.39
CA ASP A 172 29.90 -4.18 -27.97
C ASP A 172 29.31 -5.46 -27.35
N ALA A 173 28.20 -5.34 -26.61
CA ALA A 173 27.53 -6.47 -25.95
C ALA A 173 26.49 -7.19 -26.84
N GLY A 174 26.31 -6.78 -28.10
CA GLY A 174 25.32 -7.38 -29.00
C GLY A 174 23.86 -7.21 -28.56
N MET A 175 23.57 -6.23 -27.70
CA MET A 175 22.26 -6.01 -27.05
C MET A 175 21.31 -5.14 -27.88
N SER A 176 21.18 -5.44 -29.18
CA SER A 176 20.47 -4.60 -30.18
C SER A 176 18.98 -4.30 -29.89
N GLY A 177 18.31 -5.04 -28.99
CA GLY A 177 16.91 -4.80 -28.61
C GLY A 177 16.70 -4.14 -27.24
N PHE A 178 17.76 -3.94 -26.46
CA PHE A 178 17.67 -3.46 -25.08
C PHE A 178 17.25 -1.99 -24.97
N PRO A 179 17.75 -1.07 -25.83
CA PRO A 179 17.30 0.33 -25.81
C PRO A 179 15.81 0.48 -26.12
N LEU A 180 15.33 -0.27 -27.12
CA LEU A 180 13.91 -0.31 -27.46
C LEU A 180 13.05 -0.81 -26.29
N ALA A 181 13.49 -1.86 -25.60
CA ALA A 181 12.82 -2.38 -24.42
C ALA A 181 12.75 -1.33 -23.30
N ILE A 182 13.82 -0.58 -23.03
CA ILE A 182 13.83 0.48 -22.02
C ILE A 182 12.89 1.63 -22.42
N ALA A 183 12.97 2.11 -23.66
CA ALA A 183 12.13 3.19 -24.16
C ALA A 183 10.63 2.84 -24.05
N LEU A 184 10.24 1.65 -24.51
CA LEU A 184 8.86 1.19 -24.43
C LEU A 184 8.40 0.98 -22.98
N SER A 185 9.30 0.60 -22.07
CA SER A 185 9.02 0.43 -20.64
C SER A 185 8.75 1.75 -19.91
N CYS A 186 9.26 2.88 -20.42
CA CYS A 186 9.06 4.19 -19.80
C CYS A 186 7.63 4.72 -19.99
N VAL A 187 6.95 4.35 -21.08
CA VAL A 187 5.58 4.78 -21.38
C VAL A 187 4.59 4.50 -20.24
N PRO A 188 4.46 3.27 -19.69
CA PRO A 188 3.54 3.03 -18.57
C PRO A 188 3.94 3.77 -17.29
N LEU A 189 5.24 3.95 -17.02
CA LEU A 189 5.72 4.71 -15.86
C LEU A 189 5.30 6.19 -15.97
N ILE A 190 5.52 6.79 -17.14
CA ILE A 190 5.16 8.19 -17.43
C ILE A 190 3.64 8.36 -17.40
N ALA A 191 2.87 7.44 -18.00
CA ALA A 191 1.41 7.52 -18.03
C ALA A 191 0.80 7.47 -16.63
N VAL A 192 1.24 6.51 -15.79
CA VAL A 192 0.79 6.42 -14.39
C VAL A 192 1.26 7.61 -13.57
N GLY A 193 2.52 8.04 -13.76
CA GLY A 193 3.10 9.21 -13.09
C GLY A 193 2.33 10.50 -13.38
N ALA A 194 2.09 10.79 -14.66
CA ALA A 194 1.33 11.94 -15.12
C ALA A 194 -0.12 11.91 -14.62
N TRP A 195 -0.76 10.73 -14.63
CA TRP A 195 -2.11 10.58 -14.07
C TRP A 195 -2.15 10.92 -12.58
N CYS A 196 -1.17 10.44 -11.78
CA CYS A 196 -1.08 10.73 -10.35
C CYS A 196 -0.88 12.22 -10.07
N VAL A 197 -0.01 12.89 -10.83
CA VAL A 197 0.21 14.34 -10.74
C VAL A 197 -1.07 15.09 -11.09
N ALA A 198 -1.73 14.72 -12.20
CA ALA A 198 -3.00 15.31 -12.56
C ALA A 198 -4.01 15.14 -11.42
N PHE A 199 -4.25 13.91 -10.96
CA PHE A 199 -5.23 13.58 -9.92
C PHE A 199 -5.08 14.44 -8.65
N ARG A 200 -3.84 14.78 -8.26
CA ARG A 200 -3.58 15.69 -7.13
C ARG A 200 -4.23 17.07 -7.27
N PHE A 201 -4.28 17.63 -8.48
CA PHE A 201 -4.84 18.96 -8.76
C PHE A 201 -6.36 18.96 -8.90
N HIS A 202 -6.93 17.90 -9.51
CA HIS A 202 -8.38 17.78 -9.69
C HIS A 202 -8.87 16.37 -9.31
N PRO A 203 -9.00 16.07 -8.01
CA PRO A 203 -9.45 14.77 -7.53
C PRO A 203 -10.94 14.63 -7.83
N THR A 204 -11.26 13.87 -8.87
CA THR A 204 -12.64 13.65 -9.35
C THR A 204 -12.85 12.17 -9.61
N GLU A 205 -14.08 11.68 -9.42
CA GLU A 205 -14.43 10.31 -9.76
C GLU A 205 -14.16 9.98 -11.23
N ARG A 206 -14.35 10.97 -12.12
CA ARG A 206 -14.06 10.82 -13.55
C ARG A 206 -12.61 10.38 -13.76
N ARG A 207 -11.65 10.94 -13.02
CA ARG A 207 -10.24 10.54 -13.14
C ARG A 207 -9.97 9.14 -12.60
N VAL A 208 -10.65 8.72 -11.54
CA VAL A 208 -10.57 7.33 -11.06
C VAL A 208 -11.11 6.35 -12.10
N ARG A 209 -12.21 6.69 -12.79
CA ARG A 209 -12.72 5.91 -13.93
C ARG A 209 -11.72 5.89 -15.09
N THR A 210 -11.08 7.01 -15.38
CA THR A 210 -10.01 7.08 -16.40
C THR A 210 -8.83 6.17 -16.04
N LEU A 211 -8.41 6.09 -14.77
CA LEU A 211 -7.34 5.18 -14.34
C LEU A 211 -7.66 3.73 -14.66
N ARG A 212 -8.91 3.29 -14.41
CA ARG A 212 -9.35 1.93 -14.74
C ARG A 212 -9.30 1.65 -16.24
N ARG A 213 -9.67 2.60 -17.08
CA ARG A 213 -9.55 2.47 -18.55
C ARG A 213 -8.08 2.46 -18.98
N MET A 214 -7.26 3.30 -18.36
CA MET A 214 -5.82 3.37 -18.60
C MET A 214 -5.12 2.06 -18.24
N GLN A 215 -5.54 1.37 -17.16
CA GLN A 215 -5.00 0.05 -16.81
C GLN A 215 -5.18 -0.98 -17.94
N TRP A 216 -6.35 -1.00 -18.57
CA TRP A 216 -6.60 -1.87 -19.73
C TRP A 216 -5.79 -1.48 -20.95
N ALA A 217 -5.69 -0.18 -21.24
CA ALA A 217 -4.86 0.32 -22.32
C ALA A 217 -3.37 -0.01 -22.11
N LEU A 218 -2.86 0.15 -20.88
CA LEU A 218 -1.48 -0.19 -20.51
C LEU A 218 -1.22 -1.70 -20.55
N PHE A 219 -2.21 -2.52 -20.22
CA PHE A 219 -2.11 -3.97 -20.37
C PHE A 219 -2.01 -4.38 -21.85
N ALA A 220 -2.88 -3.84 -22.71
CA ALA A 220 -2.83 -4.07 -24.15
C ALA A 220 -1.50 -3.57 -24.75
N TYR A 221 -1.06 -2.37 -24.34
CA TYR A 221 0.26 -1.84 -24.68
C TYR A 221 1.40 -2.77 -24.24
N GLY A 222 1.31 -3.33 -23.03
CA GLY A 222 2.25 -4.32 -22.51
C GLY A 222 2.37 -5.55 -23.40
N LEU A 223 1.25 -6.09 -23.87
CA LEU A 223 1.24 -7.26 -24.77
C LEU A 223 1.84 -6.92 -26.14
N VAL A 224 1.44 -5.78 -26.72
CA VAL A 224 1.94 -5.33 -28.03
C VAL A 224 3.44 -5.03 -27.94
N GLY A 225 3.89 -4.31 -26.92
CA GLY A 225 5.30 -4.00 -26.74
C GLY A 225 6.13 -5.25 -26.46
N LEU A 226 5.61 -6.24 -25.73
CA LEU A 226 6.29 -7.53 -25.54
C LEU A 226 6.47 -8.26 -26.88
N ALA A 227 5.44 -8.26 -27.74
CA ALA A 227 5.54 -8.85 -29.07
C ALA A 227 6.58 -8.12 -29.94
N VAL A 228 6.56 -6.79 -29.93
CA VAL A 228 7.54 -5.96 -30.69
C VAL A 228 8.96 -6.18 -30.19
N VAL A 229 9.20 -6.14 -28.87
CA VAL A 229 10.52 -6.42 -28.28
C VAL A 229 10.93 -7.86 -28.58
N GLY A 230 10.03 -8.83 -28.49
CA GLY A 230 10.32 -10.23 -28.80
C GLY A 230 10.70 -10.47 -30.27
N LEU A 231 10.05 -9.77 -31.21
CA LEU A 231 10.36 -9.88 -32.64
C LEU A 231 11.67 -9.19 -33.03
N LEU A 232 12.00 -8.07 -32.37
CA LEU A 232 13.14 -7.24 -32.72
C LEU A 232 14.39 -7.53 -31.89
N SER A 233 14.25 -8.13 -30.71
CA SER A 233 15.37 -8.51 -29.86
C SER A 233 15.80 -9.94 -30.11
N ARG A 234 17.11 -10.18 -30.17
CA ARG A 234 17.69 -11.53 -30.30
C ARG A 234 17.86 -12.25 -28.96
N GLY A 235 17.37 -11.68 -27.85
CA GLY A 235 17.72 -12.14 -26.50
C GLY A 235 16.60 -12.02 -25.48
N VAL A 236 16.42 -13.08 -24.68
CA VAL A 236 15.40 -13.19 -23.62
C VAL A 236 15.52 -12.08 -22.56
N ALA A 237 16.72 -11.55 -22.35
CA ALA A 237 16.99 -10.50 -21.38
C ALA A 237 16.22 -9.19 -21.67
N ALA A 238 16.06 -8.81 -22.95
CA ALA A 238 15.31 -7.60 -23.32
C ALA A 238 13.81 -7.76 -23.03
N CYS A 239 13.25 -8.93 -23.37
CA CYS A 239 11.86 -9.27 -23.04
C CYS A 239 11.62 -9.32 -21.52
N ALA A 240 12.56 -9.90 -20.75
CA ALA A 240 12.47 -9.98 -19.31
C ALA A 240 12.54 -8.60 -18.63
N ALA A 241 13.46 -7.74 -19.08
CA ALA A 241 13.57 -6.36 -18.60
C ALA A 241 12.28 -5.58 -18.88
N TYR A 242 11.78 -5.64 -20.12
CA TYR A 242 10.52 -5.00 -20.52
C TYR A 242 9.34 -5.47 -19.66
N THR A 243 9.16 -6.79 -19.55
CA THR A 243 8.05 -7.38 -18.79
C THR A 243 8.09 -6.95 -17.33
N THR A 244 9.27 -6.93 -16.72
CA THR A 244 9.44 -6.54 -15.31
C THR A 244 8.97 -5.12 -15.06
N VAL A 245 9.36 -4.16 -15.91
CA VAL A 245 8.98 -2.75 -15.74
C VAL A 245 7.49 -2.53 -16.03
N VAL A 246 6.93 -3.17 -17.06
CA VAL A 246 5.50 -3.09 -17.37
C VAL A 246 4.64 -3.67 -16.25
N VAL A 247 5.01 -4.83 -15.72
CA VAL A 247 4.32 -5.47 -14.59
C VAL A 247 4.42 -4.61 -13.33
N PHE A 248 5.59 -4.02 -13.06
CA PHE A 248 5.77 -3.08 -11.96
C PHE A 248 4.83 -1.87 -12.08
N ALA A 249 4.82 -1.19 -13.24
CA ALA A 249 3.95 -0.04 -13.49
C ALA A 249 2.46 -0.42 -13.37
N GLY A 250 2.07 -1.57 -13.92
CA GLY A 250 0.72 -2.12 -13.80
C GLY A 250 0.32 -2.39 -12.35
N SER A 251 1.23 -2.96 -11.55
CA SER A 251 0.99 -3.26 -10.14
C SER A 251 0.79 -1.98 -9.33
N VAL A 252 1.60 -0.95 -9.56
CA VAL A 252 1.43 0.36 -8.91
C VAL A 252 0.12 1.01 -9.34
N SER A 253 -0.26 0.96 -10.62
CA SER A 253 -1.53 1.52 -11.09
C SER A 253 -2.75 0.87 -10.40
N ARG A 254 -2.70 -0.45 -10.15
CA ARG A 254 -3.74 -1.17 -9.39
C ARG A 254 -3.75 -0.74 -7.94
N ALA A 255 -2.59 -0.63 -7.30
CA ALA A 255 -2.46 -0.18 -5.92
C ALA A 255 -2.91 1.28 -5.69
N VAL A 256 -2.74 2.16 -6.69
CA VAL A 256 -3.15 3.56 -6.63
C VAL A 256 -4.68 3.72 -6.68
N THR A 257 -5.40 2.77 -7.29
CA THR A 257 -6.87 2.87 -7.44
C THR A 257 -7.64 2.98 -6.11
N PRO A 258 -7.44 2.08 -5.13
CA PRO A 258 -8.11 2.21 -3.82
C PRO A 258 -7.67 3.48 -3.08
N ILE A 259 -6.39 3.87 -3.17
CA ILE A 259 -5.84 5.09 -2.57
C ILE A 259 -6.51 6.34 -3.15
N ALA A 260 -6.68 6.39 -4.47
CA ALA A 260 -7.32 7.51 -5.14
C ALA A 260 -8.81 7.65 -4.78
N ARG A 261 -9.51 6.54 -4.51
CA ARG A 261 -10.89 6.59 -4.01
C ARG A 261 -10.95 7.20 -2.61
N MET A 262 -10.05 6.80 -1.72
CA MET A 262 -9.92 7.38 -0.37
C MET A 262 -9.48 8.85 -0.37
N ALA A 263 -8.92 9.34 -1.48
CA ALA A 263 -8.45 10.71 -1.65
C ALA A 263 -9.54 11.69 -2.17
N LEU A 264 -10.74 11.19 -2.48
CA LEU A 264 -11.86 12.01 -2.95
C LEU A 264 -12.35 12.97 -1.84
N PRO A 265 -12.93 14.13 -2.22
CA PRO A 265 -13.24 15.20 -1.27
C PRO A 265 -14.34 14.88 -0.26
N ASP A 266 -15.24 13.95 -0.58
CA ASP A 266 -16.39 13.68 0.28
C ASP A 266 -16.11 12.49 1.22
N HIS A 267 -16.11 12.82 2.52
CA HIS A 267 -16.11 11.95 3.69
C HIS A 267 -14.72 11.47 4.17
N VAL A 268 -14.49 11.65 5.48
CA VAL A 268 -13.49 10.87 6.22
C VAL A 268 -13.99 9.42 6.20
N VAL A 269 -13.52 8.66 5.22
CA VAL A 269 -13.89 7.25 5.07
C VAL A 269 -13.17 6.47 6.18
N VAL A 270 -13.90 6.15 7.26
CA VAL A 270 -13.55 4.98 8.06
C VAL A 270 -13.71 3.80 7.11
N ALA A 271 -12.62 3.11 6.78
CA ALA A 271 -12.62 2.09 5.75
C ALA A 271 -13.82 1.13 5.92
N ASP A 272 -14.72 1.14 4.92
CA ASP A 272 -15.93 0.30 4.85
C ASP A 272 -15.63 -1.19 5.00
N THR A 273 -14.37 -1.60 4.95
CA THR A 273 -13.95 -2.97 5.24
C THR A 273 -14.39 -3.43 6.62
N ARG A 274 -14.42 -2.58 7.66
CA ARG A 274 -14.92 -3.02 8.97
C ARG A 274 -16.44 -3.18 8.98
N ALA A 275 -17.17 -2.26 8.35
CA ALA A 275 -18.63 -2.39 8.20
C ALA A 275 -19.02 -3.62 7.35
N ALA A 276 -18.28 -3.90 6.28
CA ALA A 276 -18.48 -5.08 5.44
C ALA A 276 -18.07 -6.38 6.14
N ILE A 277 -17.02 -6.37 6.95
CA ILE A 277 -16.61 -7.51 7.79
C ILE A 277 -17.63 -7.72 8.91
N ASP A 278 -18.08 -6.67 9.59
CA ASP A 278 -19.09 -6.74 10.65
C ASP A 278 -20.45 -7.17 10.06
N GLU A 279 -20.78 -6.74 8.84
CA GLU A 279 -21.96 -7.21 8.11
C GLU A 279 -21.82 -8.66 7.67
N ASP A 280 -20.66 -9.11 7.20
CA ASP A 280 -20.39 -10.52 6.87
C ASP A 280 -20.40 -11.40 8.12
N ILE A 281 -19.82 -10.95 9.22
CA ILE A 281 -19.89 -11.61 10.53
C ILE A 281 -21.34 -11.64 11.01
N ALA A 282 -22.09 -10.54 10.95
CA ALA A 282 -23.51 -10.52 11.31
C ALA A 282 -24.36 -11.39 10.37
N ARG A 283 -23.96 -11.57 9.11
CA ARG A 283 -24.59 -12.51 8.16
C ARG A 283 -24.30 -13.95 8.57
N ARG A 284 -23.05 -14.26 8.89
CA ARG A 284 -22.60 -15.59 9.34
C ARG A 284 -23.21 -15.97 10.67
N VAL A 285 -23.28 -15.05 11.63
CA VAL A 285 -23.96 -15.24 12.93
C VAL A 285 -25.46 -15.44 12.73
N ARG A 286 -26.10 -14.69 11.82
CA ARG A 286 -27.52 -14.92 11.45
C ARG A 286 -27.72 -16.26 10.73
N ALA A 287 -26.74 -16.72 9.96
CA ALA A 287 -26.76 -18.02 9.29
C ALA A 287 -26.45 -19.19 10.25
N GLU A 288 -25.64 -18.97 11.30
CA GLU A 288 -25.32 -19.94 12.35
C GLU A 288 -26.40 -20.04 13.43
N ALA A 289 -27.31 -19.06 13.51
CA ALA A 289 -28.43 -19.05 14.48
C ALA A 289 -29.52 -20.13 14.23
N GLN A 290 -29.30 -21.10 13.33
CA GLN A 290 -30.21 -22.22 13.11
C GLN A 290 -29.53 -23.60 13.19
N VAL A 291 -28.52 -23.78 14.04
CA VAL A 291 -28.33 -25.10 14.63
C VAL A 291 -29.21 -25.14 15.88
N PRO A 292 -30.43 -25.71 15.84
CA PRO A 292 -31.20 -25.92 17.04
C PRO A 292 -30.31 -26.70 17.99
N SER A 293 -30.03 -26.14 19.17
CA SER A 293 -29.37 -26.86 20.25
C SER A 293 -30.34 -27.92 20.75
N VAL A 294 -30.49 -28.99 19.98
CA VAL A 294 -31.09 -30.24 20.43
C VAL A 294 -30.05 -30.87 21.35
N TRP A 295 -29.98 -30.35 22.58
CA TRP A 295 -29.77 -31.22 23.72
C TRP A 295 -31.05 -31.20 24.52
N SER A 296 -31.97 -32.03 24.02
CA SER A 296 -33.16 -32.51 24.70
C SER A 296 -32.82 -32.83 26.16
N GLY A 297 -33.53 -32.19 27.08
CA GLY A 297 -33.55 -32.55 28.48
C GLY A 297 -33.79 -34.05 28.62
N ARG A 298 -32.77 -34.76 29.10
CA ARG A 298 -32.95 -36.08 29.70
C ARG A 298 -33.39 -35.83 31.14
N SER A 299 -34.71 -35.72 31.28
CA SER A 299 -35.53 -36.02 32.46
C SER A 299 -34.77 -36.29 33.77
N ALA A 300 -34.92 -35.38 34.71
CA ALA A 300 -35.10 -35.77 36.11
C ALA A 300 -36.30 -36.72 36.23
N ASN A 301 -36.21 -37.65 37.19
CA ASN A 301 -37.25 -38.55 37.72
C ASN A 301 -37.43 -39.92 37.04
N ALA A 302 -36.69 -40.91 37.53
CA ALA A 302 -37.25 -42.20 37.95
C ALA A 302 -36.30 -42.88 38.96
N ALA A 303 -36.87 -43.22 40.13
CA ALA A 303 -36.32 -43.91 41.31
C ALA A 303 -35.63 -43.02 42.36
#